data_AF-A0A7Y2A444-F1
#
_entry.id   AF-A0A7Y2A444-F1
#
_cell.length_a   1.000
_cell.length_b   1.000
_cell.length_c   1.000
_cell.angle_alpha   90.00
_cell.angle_beta   90.00
_cell.angle_gamma   90.00
#
_symmetry.space_group_name_H-M   'P 1'
#
loop_
_entity.id
_entity.type
_entity.pdbx_description
1 polymer ?
#
loop_
_entity_poly.entity_id
_entity_poly.type
_entity_poly.pdbx_seq_one_letter_code
_entity_poly.pdbx_strand_id
1 'polypeptide(L)' 'MTHHLDLAERLCDRALVLDDGRLVHDGPLAHVLSDRDFLTEHRLA' A
#
# COMPACT_ATOMS: atom_id res chain seq x y z
N MET A 1 -10.62 -8.71 -5.55
CA MET A 1 -9.37 -8.36 -4.86
C MET A 1 -9.79 -7.68 -3.56
N THR A 2 -9.30 -8.13 -2.42
CA THR A 2 -9.83 -7.76 -1.10
C THR A 2 -9.56 -6.28 -0.82
N HIS A 3 -10.59 -5.43 -0.91
CA HIS A 3 -10.52 -3.98 -0.73
C HIS A 3 -10.43 -3.55 0.76
N HIS A 4 -9.80 -4.36 1.61
CA HIS A 4 -9.67 -4.10 3.04
C HIS A 4 -8.19 -4.01 3.41
N LEU A 5 -7.63 -2.80 3.32
CA LEU A 5 -6.25 -2.49 3.72
C LEU A 5 -5.98 -2.93 5.17
N ASP A 6 -7.00 -2.83 6.02
CA ASP A 6 -7.04 -3.28 7.42
C ASP A 6 -6.86 -4.80 7.58
N LEU A 7 -7.23 -5.61 6.58
CA LEU A 7 -6.93 -7.04 6.57
C LEU A 7 -5.48 -7.29 6.11
N ALA A 8 -4.99 -6.50 5.16
CA ALA A 8 -3.60 -6.60 4.69
C ALA A 8 -2.60 -6.25 5.79
N GLU A 9 -2.89 -5.25 6.63
CA GLU A 9 -2.06 -4.89 7.79
C GLU A 9 -1.86 -6.07 8.75
N ARG A 10 -2.89 -6.91 8.92
CA ARG A 10 -2.85 -8.04 9.85
C ARG A 10 -2.22 -9.30 9.26
N LEU A 11 -2.06 -9.37 7.94
CA LEU A 11 -1.66 -10.58 7.22
C LEU A 11 -0.36 -10.44 6.43
N CYS A 12 0.11 -9.20 6.19
CA CYS A 12 1.23 -8.93 5.31
C CYS A 12 2.24 -7.96 5.94
N ASP A 13 3.49 -8.40 6.05
CA ASP A 13 4.57 -7.56 6.57
C ASP A 13 5.15 -6.62 5.49
N ARG A 14 4.99 -6.96 4.21
CA ARG A 14 5.56 -6.25 3.05
C ARG A 14 4.51 -5.98 1.99
N ALA A 15 4.59 -4.82 1.34
CA ALA A 15 3.70 -4.36 0.29
C ALA A 15 4.47 -3.95 -0.97
N LEU A 16 3.94 -4.38 -2.11
CA LEU A 16 4.33 -3.90 -3.43
C LEU A 16 3.20 -3.01 -3.95
N VAL A 17 3.50 -1.75 -4.27
CA VAL A 17 2.53 -0.81 -4.84
C VAL A 17 2.87 -0.59 -6.30
N LEU A 18 1.89 -0.87 -7.15
CA LEU A 18 1.96 -0.63 -8.58
C LEU A 18 1.07 0.57 -8.92
N ASP A 19 1.64 1.54 -9.62
CA ASP A 19 0.93 2.69 -10.17
C ASP A 19 1.36 2.90 -11.62
N ASP A 20 0.39 3.09 -12.53
CA ASP A 20 0.58 3.19 -13.98
C ASP A 20 1.54 2.12 -14.56
N GLY A 21 1.41 0.88 -14.09
CA GLY A 21 2.26 -0.25 -14.51
C GLY A 21 3.71 -0.19 -14.01
N ARG A 22 4.03 0.74 -13.11
CA ARG A 22 5.35 0.88 -12.47
C ARG A 22 5.28 0.53 -10.99
N LEU A 23 6.33 -0.12 -10.50
CA LEU A 23 6.49 -0.37 -9.07
C LEU A 23 6.95 0.92 -8.39
N VAL A 24 6.08 1.51 -7.58
CA VAL A 24 6.32 2.78 -6.88
C VAL A 24 6.69 2.58 -5.41
N HIS A 25 6.35 1.42 -4.83
CA HIS A 25 6.82 1.03 -3.51
C HIS A 25 7.13 -0.46 -3.44
N ASP A 26 8.23 -0.76 -2.76
CA ASP A 26 8.61 -2.10 -2.36
C ASP A 26 9.23 -2.06 -0.96
N GLY A 27 8.49 -2.55 0.04
CA GLY A 27 8.96 -2.51 1.41
C GLY A 27 7.86 -2.79 2.44
N PRO A 28 8.11 -2.52 3.73
CA PRO A 28 7.16 -2.78 4.80
C PRO A 28 5.79 -2.14 4.54
N LEU A 29 4.71 -2.91 4.72
CA LEU A 29 3.35 -2.38 4.52
C LEU A 29 3.07 -1.20 5.47
N ALA A 30 3.63 -1.24 6.68
CA ALA A 30 3.50 -0.16 7.66
C ALA A 30 3.98 1.21 7.15
N HIS A 31 4.98 1.27 6.27
CA HIS A 31 5.43 2.54 5.70
C HIS A 31 4.37 3.16 4.79
N VAL A 32 3.78 2.34 3.92
CA VAL A 32 2.67 2.76 3.03
C VAL A 32 1.47 3.21 3.84
N LEU A 33 1.09 2.46 4.88
CA LEU A 33 -0.06 2.80 5.73
C LEU A 33 0.16 4.05 6.58
N SER A 34 1.42 4.34 6.94
CA SER A 34 1.77 5.55 7.70
C SER A 34 1.83 6.82 6.85
N ASP A 35 1.93 6.69 5.52
CA ASP A 35 2.09 7.80 4.58
C ASP A 35 0.77 8.10 3.87
N ARG A 36 0.03 9.05 4.43
CA ARG A 36 -1.31 9.42 3.97
C ARG A 36 -1.29 10.18 2.64
N ASP A 37 -0.22 10.90 2.36
CA ASP A 37 -0.05 11.61 1.09
C ASP A 37 0.23 10.59 -0.02
N PHE A 38 1.11 9.62 0.22
CA PHE A 38 1.37 8.50 -0.68
C PHE A 38 0.10 7.68 -0.97
N LEU A 39 -0.70 7.37 0.05
CA LEU A 39 -1.97 6.67 -0.13
C LEU A 39 -2.94 7.47 -1.02
N THR A 40 -2.98 8.79 -0.86
CA THR A 40 -3.87 9.65 -1.65
C THR A 40 -3.37 9.79 -3.09
N GLU A 41 -2.06 9.99 -3.28
CA GLU A 41 -1.40 10.12 -4.58
C GLU A 41 -1.60 8.87 -5.44
N HIS A 42 -1.45 7.69 -4.85
CA HIS A 42 -1.58 6.41 -5.55
C HIS A 42 -2.98 5.78 -5.47
N ARG A 43 -3.99 6.56 -5.03
CA ARG A 43 -5.41 6.15 -5.00
C ARG A 43 -5.68 4.88 -4.17
N LEU A 44 -4.96 4.76 -3.05
CA LEU A 44 -5.05 3.68 -2.07
C LEU A 44 -5.89 4.05 -0.82
N ALA A 45 -6.23 5.34 -0.66
CA ALA A 45 -7.05 5.88 0.44
C ALA A 45 -8.56 5.73 0.22
#